data_AF-A0A1E7ZFT5-F1
#
_entry.id   AF-A0A1E7ZFT5-F1
#
_cell.length_a   1.000
_cell.length_b   1.000
_cell.length_c   1.000
_cell.angle_alpha   90.00
_cell.angle_beta   90.00
_cell.angle_gamma   90.00
#
_symmetry.space_group_name_H-M   'P 1'
#
loop_
_entity.id
_entity.type
_entity.pdbx_description
1 polymer ?
#
loop_
_entity_poly.entity_id
_entity_poly.type
_entity_poly.pdbx_seq_one_letter_code
_entity_poly.pdbx_strand_id
1 'polypeptide(L)'
;MTFSGSARCKIALVLALSFGSFSSQVSANGAIGDHVNNLHAHLGEYAEEVQWLEDKFGAVVDVYEKQGKGKVDTDVMIEYWEEVDFHSAIETQYVPVYATIWQGIYGVKTAIDKGADASAVRAEEAKLVHALWQGLGAVKLASQYQKKGLIDQVQTTETEPTTPTEVIDDIKVRLDRVVAKYAEQLSEVATTLVFDTYLQRFEGIEGALIELDAPLVEDLEKDFNVSLPQAIEQDKGVDAVRDVVNAMQVKLDKAYALLAEAEKNRKSVF
;
A
#
# COMPACT_ATOMS: atom_id res chain seq x y z
N MET A 1 25.98 -68.87 46.68
CA MET A 1 25.19 -68.03 47.61
C MET A 1 25.12 -66.63 47.03
N THR A 2 23.89 -66.12 46.92
CA THR A 2 23.46 -64.71 46.83
C THR A 2 23.95 -63.81 45.68
N PHE A 3 23.03 -63.64 44.73
CA PHE A 3 22.67 -62.43 43.97
C PHE A 3 23.28 -61.09 44.41
N SER A 4 23.74 -60.29 43.45
CA SER A 4 23.05 -59.05 43.09
C SER A 4 23.57 -58.51 41.76
N GLY A 5 22.64 -58.32 40.82
CA GLY A 5 22.87 -57.56 39.60
C GLY A 5 22.06 -56.27 39.67
N SER A 6 22.65 -55.18 39.18
CA SER A 6 22.04 -53.99 38.56
C SER A 6 23.16 -52.93 38.57
N ALA A 7 23.29 -51.99 37.66
CA ALA A 7 22.58 -51.68 36.44
C ALA A 7 23.61 -50.95 35.56
N ARG A 8 23.59 -51.25 34.27
CA ARG A 8 24.34 -50.49 33.27
C ARG A 8 23.75 -49.09 33.22
N CYS A 9 24.45 -48.11 33.78
CA CYS A 9 24.13 -46.69 33.56
C CYS A 9 24.55 -46.34 32.12
N LYS A 10 23.64 -46.56 31.17
CA LYS A 10 23.76 -46.00 29.83
C LYS A 10 23.41 -44.52 29.96
N ILE A 11 24.42 -43.66 29.91
CA ILE A 11 24.24 -42.22 29.72
C ILE A 11 23.65 -42.05 28.32
N ALA A 12 22.33 -41.87 28.26
CA ALA A 12 21.65 -41.42 27.06
C ALA A 12 21.86 -39.90 26.97
N LEU A 13 22.78 -39.47 26.10
CA LEU A 13 22.92 -38.08 25.72
C LEU A 13 21.71 -37.72 24.84
N VAL A 14 20.65 -37.21 25.45
CA VAL A 14 19.53 -36.59 24.74
C VAL A 14 20.00 -35.18 24.36
N LEU A 15 20.47 -35.01 23.12
CA LEU A 15 20.49 -33.68 22.51
C LEU A 15 19.03 -33.29 22.26
N ALA A 16 18.46 -32.52 23.19
CA ALA A 16 17.26 -31.76 22.92
C ALA A 16 17.64 -30.65 21.93
N LEU A 17 17.40 -30.89 20.64
CA LEU A 17 17.34 -29.80 19.67
C LEU A 17 16.10 -28.98 19.99
N SER A 18 16.30 -27.93 20.77
CA SER A 18 15.35 -26.84 20.91
C SER A 18 15.27 -26.13 19.55
N PHE A 19 14.40 -26.59 18.66
CA PHE A 19 13.92 -25.77 17.57
C PHE A 19 13.11 -24.63 18.21
N GLY A 20 13.79 -23.52 18.48
CA GLY A 20 13.11 -22.25 18.70
C GLY A 20 12.35 -21.96 17.42
N SER A 21 11.03 -22.14 17.45
CA SER A 21 10.15 -21.57 16.45
C SER A 21 10.28 -20.06 16.57
N PHE A 22 11.21 -19.49 15.80
CA PHE A 22 11.14 -18.08 15.47
C PHE A 22 9.81 -17.92 14.72
N SER A 23 8.82 -17.42 15.43
CA SER A 23 7.65 -16.87 14.78
C SER A 23 8.17 -15.61 14.10
N SER A 24 8.55 -15.73 12.83
CA SER A 24 8.64 -14.56 11.97
C SER A 24 7.28 -13.90 12.08
N GLN A 25 7.21 -12.71 12.68
CA GLN A 25 6.09 -11.82 12.44
C GLN A 25 6.16 -11.49 10.96
N VAL A 26 5.46 -12.30 10.15
CA VAL A 26 5.11 -11.90 8.79
C VAL A 26 4.15 -10.74 9.00
N SER A 27 4.68 -9.51 8.89
CA SER A 27 3.82 -8.35 8.72
C SER A 27 3.15 -8.56 7.37
N ALA A 28 1.83 -8.69 7.37
CA ALA A 28 1.02 -8.91 6.18
C ALA A 28 0.79 -7.60 5.40
N ASN A 29 1.79 -6.73 5.41
CA ASN A 29 1.80 -5.44 4.73
C ASN A 29 3.12 -5.49 3.97
N GLY A 30 3.12 -5.40 2.63
CA GLY A 30 4.36 -5.45 1.84
C GLY A 30 5.28 -4.27 2.17
N ALA A 31 6.01 -4.36 3.27
CA ALA A 31 6.86 -3.31 3.78
C ALA A 31 8.01 -3.09 2.79
N ILE A 32 8.37 -1.84 2.52
CA ILE A 32 9.53 -1.49 1.69
C ILE A 32 10.78 -2.21 2.25
N GLY A 33 11.13 -3.32 1.61
CA GLY A 33 12.17 -4.25 2.08
C GLY A 33 13.26 -4.49 1.05
N ASP A 34 14.00 -5.60 1.21
CA ASP A 34 15.07 -6.00 0.26
C ASP A 34 14.53 -6.12 -1.18
N HIS A 35 13.27 -6.54 -1.33
CA HIS A 35 12.64 -6.73 -2.62
C HIS A 35 12.61 -5.45 -3.48
N VAL A 36 12.46 -4.26 -2.87
CA VAL A 36 12.49 -2.96 -3.57
C VAL A 36 13.91 -2.57 -3.99
N ASN A 37 14.91 -2.84 -3.15
CA ASN A 37 16.31 -2.51 -3.43
C ASN A 37 17.04 -3.59 -4.25
N ASN A 38 16.39 -4.73 -4.51
CA ASN A 38 16.88 -5.84 -5.31
C ASN A 38 15.82 -6.32 -6.33
N LEU A 39 15.20 -5.38 -7.06
CA LEU A 39 14.08 -5.65 -7.97
C LEU A 39 14.35 -6.83 -8.92
N HIS A 40 15.59 -6.94 -9.41
CA HIS A 40 15.96 -7.98 -10.38
C HIS A 40 15.83 -9.40 -9.82
N ALA A 41 16.15 -9.61 -8.55
CA ALA A 41 16.03 -10.92 -7.91
C ALA A 41 14.58 -11.34 -7.71
N HIS A 42 13.69 -10.36 -7.51
CA HIS A 42 12.27 -10.57 -7.17
C HIS A 42 11.32 -10.46 -8.37
N LEU A 43 11.83 -10.25 -9.60
CA LEU A 43 10.97 -10.16 -10.81
C LEU A 43 10.09 -11.40 -11.05
N GLY A 44 10.53 -12.57 -10.59
CA GLY A 44 9.75 -13.81 -10.69
C GLY A 44 8.54 -13.76 -9.75
N GLU A 45 8.77 -13.41 -8.49
CA GLU A 45 7.74 -13.24 -7.46
C GLU A 45 6.71 -12.19 -7.87
N TYR A 46 7.15 -11.01 -8.31
CA TYR A 46 6.23 -9.97 -8.81
C TYR A 46 5.36 -10.42 -9.99
N ALA A 47 5.88 -11.27 -10.87
CA ALA A 47 5.09 -11.79 -11.98
C ALA A 47 4.04 -12.81 -11.52
N GLU A 48 4.37 -13.62 -10.51
CA GLU A 48 3.44 -14.55 -9.88
C GLU A 48 2.35 -13.81 -9.11
N GLU A 49 2.71 -12.75 -8.37
CA GLU A 49 1.77 -11.89 -7.65
C GLU A 49 0.81 -11.14 -8.58
N VAL A 50 1.29 -10.60 -9.70
CA VAL A 50 0.43 -9.94 -10.71
C VAL A 50 -0.57 -10.93 -11.30
N GLN A 51 -0.14 -12.16 -11.60
CA GLN A 51 -1.06 -13.20 -12.08
C GLN A 51 -2.06 -13.59 -11.00
N TRP A 52 -1.61 -13.71 -9.74
CA TRP A 52 -2.48 -14.02 -8.61
C TRP A 52 -3.53 -12.92 -8.39
N LEU A 53 -3.15 -11.65 -8.47
CA LEU A 53 -4.07 -10.52 -8.39
C LEU A 53 -5.11 -10.53 -9.52
N GLU A 54 -4.67 -10.77 -10.76
CA GLU A 54 -5.58 -10.94 -11.91
C GLU A 54 -6.61 -12.04 -11.64
N ASP A 55 -6.17 -13.21 -11.20
CA ASP A 55 -7.05 -14.35 -10.89
C ASP A 55 -8.03 -14.02 -9.74
N LYS A 56 -7.56 -13.33 -8.70
CA LYS A 56 -8.34 -12.95 -7.53
C LYS A 56 -9.40 -11.91 -7.84
N PHE A 57 -9.03 -10.82 -8.52
CA PHE A 57 -9.97 -9.80 -8.95
C PHE A 57 -10.99 -10.37 -9.93
N GLY A 58 -10.55 -11.23 -10.86
CA GLY A 58 -11.46 -11.93 -11.76
C GLY A 58 -12.44 -12.86 -11.05
N ALA A 59 -12.01 -13.54 -9.97
CA ALA A 59 -12.89 -14.36 -9.14
C ALA A 59 -13.98 -13.54 -8.44
N VAL A 60 -13.66 -12.33 -7.96
CA VAL A 60 -14.63 -11.41 -7.35
C VAL A 60 -15.70 -11.01 -8.38
N VAL A 61 -15.27 -10.63 -9.59
CA VAL A 61 -16.21 -10.27 -10.68
C VAL A 61 -17.01 -11.50 -11.14
N ASP A 62 -16.42 -12.68 -11.19
CA ASP A 62 -17.10 -13.95 -11.48
C ASP A 62 -18.28 -14.22 -10.53
N VAL A 63 -18.06 -13.99 -9.23
CA VAL A 63 -19.11 -14.14 -8.21
C VAL A 63 -20.18 -13.08 -8.41
N TYR A 64 -19.80 -11.83 -8.69
CA TYR A 64 -20.73 -10.74 -8.99
C TYR A 64 -21.67 -11.11 -10.15
N GLU A 65 -21.11 -11.58 -11.27
CA GLU A 65 -21.89 -11.94 -12.46
C GLU A 65 -22.89 -13.07 -12.20
N LYS A 66 -22.50 -14.05 -11.40
CA LYS A 66 -23.33 -15.24 -11.12
C LYS A 66 -24.37 -15.01 -10.04
N GLN A 67 -24.07 -14.16 -9.05
CA GLN A 67 -24.83 -14.09 -7.80
C GLN A 67 -25.30 -12.67 -7.42
N GLY A 68 -24.86 -11.65 -8.17
CA GLY A 68 -25.18 -10.25 -7.94
C GLY A 68 -24.47 -9.63 -6.73
N LYS A 69 -24.61 -8.30 -6.58
CA LYS A 69 -23.87 -7.52 -5.56
C LYS A 69 -24.02 -8.02 -4.13
N GLY A 70 -25.16 -8.59 -3.75
CA GLY A 70 -25.44 -9.00 -2.36
C GLY A 70 -24.63 -10.21 -1.88
N LYS A 71 -23.77 -10.78 -2.73
CA LYS A 71 -22.92 -11.94 -2.46
C LYS A 71 -21.44 -11.65 -2.65
N VAL A 72 -21.09 -10.40 -2.91
CA VAL A 72 -19.71 -9.96 -3.10
C VAL A 72 -19.38 -8.97 -2.00
N ASP A 73 -18.30 -9.27 -1.29
CA ASP A 73 -17.62 -8.27 -0.48
C ASP A 73 -16.53 -7.65 -1.37
N THR A 74 -16.63 -6.35 -1.63
CA THR A 74 -15.69 -5.66 -2.51
C THR A 74 -14.48 -5.12 -1.77
N ASP A 75 -14.51 -5.09 -0.44
CA ASP A 75 -13.38 -4.62 0.38
C ASP A 75 -12.22 -5.63 0.32
N VAL A 76 -12.52 -6.91 0.07
CA VAL A 76 -11.51 -7.97 -0.16
C VAL A 76 -10.53 -7.66 -1.31
N MET A 77 -10.92 -6.79 -2.26
CA MET A 77 -10.02 -6.38 -3.33
C MET A 77 -8.89 -5.49 -2.83
N ILE A 78 -9.11 -4.73 -1.76
CA ILE A 78 -8.08 -3.93 -1.11
C ILE A 78 -7.13 -4.86 -0.36
N GLU A 79 -7.68 -5.82 0.39
CA GLU A 79 -6.90 -6.83 1.11
C GLU A 79 -5.96 -7.60 0.17
N TYR A 80 -6.45 -8.03 -1.00
CA TYR A 80 -5.59 -8.71 -1.98
C TYR A 80 -4.46 -7.83 -2.51
N TRP A 81 -4.73 -6.54 -2.71
CA TRP A 81 -3.72 -5.59 -3.19
C TRP A 81 -2.61 -5.38 -2.17
N GLU A 82 -2.96 -5.25 -0.89
CA GLU A 82 -2.02 -5.05 0.22
C GLU A 82 -1.24 -6.32 0.59
N GLU A 83 -1.74 -7.51 0.20
CA GLU A 83 -1.14 -8.81 0.52
C GLU A 83 0.14 -9.11 -0.29
N VAL A 84 0.39 -8.43 -1.42
CA VAL A 84 1.51 -8.76 -2.33
C VAL A 84 2.65 -7.76 -2.28
N ASP A 85 3.90 -8.19 -2.38
CA ASP A 85 5.08 -7.32 -2.34
C ASP A 85 5.25 -6.46 -3.62
N PHE A 86 4.61 -6.87 -4.72
CA PHE A 86 4.55 -6.10 -5.96
C PHE A 86 4.00 -4.68 -5.73
N HIS A 87 3.13 -4.49 -4.73
CA HIS A 87 2.48 -3.21 -4.44
C HIS A 87 3.51 -2.11 -4.12
N SER A 88 4.42 -2.36 -3.18
CA SER A 88 5.49 -1.42 -2.80
C SER A 88 6.63 -1.37 -3.82
N ALA A 89 6.80 -2.42 -4.64
CA ALA A 89 7.72 -2.38 -5.77
C ALA A 89 7.27 -1.41 -6.87
N ILE A 90 5.98 -1.32 -7.20
CA ILE A 90 5.51 -0.35 -8.20
C ILE A 90 5.32 1.04 -7.60
N GLU A 91 4.88 1.12 -6.35
CA GLU A 91 4.78 2.36 -5.57
C GLU A 91 6.09 3.17 -5.60
N THR A 92 7.20 2.51 -5.28
CA THR A 92 8.51 3.19 -5.16
C THR A 92 9.17 3.49 -6.50
N GLN A 93 8.82 2.77 -7.56
CA GLN A 93 9.51 2.86 -8.86
C GLN A 93 8.74 3.69 -9.89
N TYR A 94 7.41 3.71 -9.82
CA TYR A 94 6.61 4.39 -10.83
C TYR A 94 5.19 4.75 -10.33
N VAL A 95 5.12 5.77 -9.48
CA VAL A 95 3.87 6.23 -8.84
C VAL A 95 2.70 6.49 -9.80
N PRO A 96 2.88 7.05 -11.01
CA PRO A 96 1.76 7.24 -11.94
C PRO A 96 1.04 5.93 -12.30
N VAL A 97 1.77 4.82 -12.40
CA VAL A 97 1.16 3.50 -12.67
C VAL A 97 0.57 2.89 -11.40
N TYR A 98 1.21 3.07 -10.24
CA TYR A 98 0.62 2.70 -8.94
C TYR A 98 -0.77 3.34 -8.74
N ALA A 99 -0.90 4.63 -9.01
CA ALA A 99 -2.19 5.33 -8.96
C ALA A 99 -3.21 4.77 -9.96
N THR A 100 -2.78 4.42 -11.16
CA THR A 100 -3.65 3.81 -12.19
C THR A 100 -4.18 2.44 -11.72
N ILE A 101 -3.38 1.67 -10.98
CA ILE A 101 -3.82 0.40 -10.38
C ILE A 101 -4.91 0.65 -9.33
N TRP A 102 -4.68 1.57 -8.39
CA TRP A 102 -5.70 1.98 -7.40
C TRP A 102 -7.01 2.47 -8.04
N GLN A 103 -6.91 3.29 -9.10
CA GLN A 103 -8.06 3.73 -9.87
C GLN A 103 -8.81 2.54 -10.51
N GLY A 104 -8.09 1.54 -11.02
CA GLY A 104 -8.67 0.30 -11.53
C GLY A 104 -9.42 -0.49 -10.46
N ILE A 105 -8.82 -0.67 -9.28
CA ILE A 105 -9.43 -1.38 -8.13
C ILE A 105 -10.74 -0.70 -7.73
N TYR A 106 -10.71 0.61 -7.49
CA TYR A 106 -11.92 1.37 -7.12
C TYR A 106 -12.93 1.48 -8.26
N GLY A 107 -12.49 1.41 -9.52
CA GLY A 107 -13.35 1.33 -10.70
C GLY A 107 -14.25 0.08 -10.65
N VAL A 108 -13.64 -1.09 -10.43
CA VAL A 108 -14.37 -2.36 -10.29
C VAL A 108 -15.26 -2.35 -9.04
N LYS A 109 -14.69 -2.01 -7.88
CA LYS A 109 -15.41 -1.93 -6.60
C LYS A 109 -16.66 -1.06 -6.70
N THR A 110 -16.49 0.16 -7.19
CA THR A 110 -17.59 1.12 -7.33
C THR A 110 -18.65 0.63 -8.32
N ALA A 111 -18.25 -0.03 -9.40
CA ALA A 111 -19.20 -0.58 -10.37
C ALA A 111 -20.04 -1.71 -9.77
N ILE A 112 -19.43 -2.62 -8.99
CA ILE A 112 -20.12 -3.69 -8.26
C ILE A 112 -21.05 -3.12 -7.19
N ASP A 113 -20.56 -2.20 -6.35
CA ASP A 113 -21.32 -1.63 -5.22
C ASP A 113 -22.59 -0.90 -5.71
N LYS A 114 -22.47 -0.19 -6.86
CA LYS A 114 -23.59 0.47 -7.53
C LYS A 114 -24.53 -0.49 -8.27
N GLY A 115 -24.13 -1.75 -8.44
CA GLY A 115 -24.90 -2.75 -9.17
C GLY A 115 -24.93 -2.50 -10.68
N ALA A 116 -23.81 -2.05 -11.26
CA ALA A 116 -23.67 -1.83 -12.70
C ALA A 116 -23.81 -3.15 -13.49
N ASP A 117 -24.10 -3.06 -14.79
CA ASP A 117 -24.17 -4.25 -15.64
C ASP A 117 -22.85 -5.05 -15.62
N ALA A 118 -22.95 -6.38 -15.62
CA ALA A 118 -21.80 -7.30 -15.61
C ALA A 118 -20.72 -6.94 -16.65
N SER A 119 -21.14 -6.59 -17.86
CA SER A 119 -20.22 -6.18 -18.93
C SER A 119 -19.48 -4.87 -18.63
N ALA A 120 -20.10 -3.94 -17.91
CA ALA A 120 -19.45 -2.71 -17.48
C ALA A 120 -18.43 -2.99 -16.36
N VAL A 121 -18.76 -3.89 -15.43
CA VAL A 121 -17.81 -4.34 -14.39
C VAL A 121 -16.59 -5.02 -15.02
N ARG A 122 -16.79 -5.90 -16.01
CA ARG A 122 -15.70 -6.51 -16.79
C ARG A 122 -14.84 -5.51 -17.55
N ALA A 123 -15.44 -4.43 -18.03
CA ALA A 123 -14.68 -3.37 -18.69
C ALA A 123 -13.76 -2.63 -17.71
N GLU A 124 -14.19 -2.40 -16.46
CA GLU A 124 -13.32 -1.84 -15.42
C GLU A 124 -12.23 -2.82 -14.99
N GLU A 125 -12.56 -4.12 -14.86
CA GLU A 125 -11.58 -5.16 -14.54
C GLU A 125 -10.48 -5.26 -15.61
N ALA A 126 -10.85 -5.22 -16.88
CA ALA A 126 -9.85 -5.24 -17.96
C ALA A 126 -8.87 -4.06 -17.89
N LYS A 127 -9.32 -2.87 -17.45
CA LYS A 127 -8.43 -1.72 -17.22
C LYS A 127 -7.50 -1.98 -16.04
N LEU A 128 -8.02 -2.54 -14.94
CA LEU A 128 -7.23 -2.92 -13.78
C LEU A 128 -6.13 -3.93 -14.16
N VAL A 129 -6.49 -5.00 -14.87
CA VAL A 129 -5.55 -6.01 -15.34
C VAL A 129 -4.47 -5.38 -16.24
N HIS A 130 -4.87 -4.50 -17.17
CA HIS A 130 -3.89 -3.76 -17.97
C HIS A 130 -2.95 -2.91 -17.11
N ALA A 131 -3.45 -2.23 -16.08
CA ALA A 131 -2.63 -1.42 -15.18
C ALA A 131 -1.64 -2.28 -14.39
N LEU A 132 -2.04 -3.45 -13.90
CA LEU A 132 -1.15 -4.40 -13.21
C LEU A 132 0.01 -4.85 -14.12
N TRP A 133 -0.29 -5.25 -15.35
CA TRP A 133 0.73 -5.67 -16.32
C TRP A 133 1.63 -4.51 -16.76
N GLN A 134 1.09 -3.29 -16.88
CA GLN A 134 1.88 -2.09 -17.10
C GLN A 134 2.83 -1.81 -15.92
N GLY A 135 2.35 -1.99 -14.69
CA GLY A 135 3.15 -1.87 -13.48
C GLY A 135 4.31 -2.86 -13.47
N LEU A 136 4.05 -4.12 -13.80
CA LEU A 136 5.11 -5.12 -13.94
C LEU A 136 6.14 -4.75 -15.01
N GLY A 137 5.68 -4.15 -16.11
CA GLY A 137 6.54 -3.60 -17.15
C GLY A 137 7.45 -2.48 -16.64
N ALA A 138 6.90 -1.57 -15.83
CA ALA A 138 7.64 -0.48 -15.20
C ALA A 138 8.68 -1.02 -14.20
N VAL A 139 8.31 -1.97 -13.34
CA VAL A 139 9.24 -2.63 -12.39
C VAL A 139 10.36 -3.36 -13.14
N LYS A 140 10.05 -4.06 -14.24
CA LYS A 140 11.07 -4.70 -15.09
C LYS A 140 12.04 -3.67 -15.67
N LEU A 141 11.55 -2.53 -16.16
CA LEU A 141 12.40 -1.45 -16.66
C LEU A 141 13.26 -0.84 -15.54
N ALA A 142 12.68 -0.56 -14.38
CA ALA A 142 13.36 -0.05 -13.20
C ALA A 142 14.48 -1.01 -12.75
N SER A 143 14.24 -2.33 -12.74
CA SER A 143 15.28 -3.33 -12.43
C SER A 143 16.49 -3.25 -13.38
N GLN A 144 16.28 -2.91 -14.66
CA GLN A 144 17.37 -2.75 -15.62
C GLN A 144 18.17 -1.48 -15.34
N TYR A 145 17.52 -0.41 -14.89
CA TYR A 145 18.19 0.82 -14.46
C TYR A 145 18.92 0.62 -13.13
N GLN A 146 18.35 -0.12 -12.18
CA GLN A 146 18.98 -0.52 -10.91
C GLN A 146 20.28 -1.27 -11.15
N LYS A 147 20.25 -2.28 -12.03
CA LYS A 147 21.43 -3.07 -12.41
C LYS A 147 22.54 -2.23 -13.05
N LYS A 148 22.19 -1.09 -13.66
CA LYS A 148 23.14 -0.15 -14.27
C LYS A 148 23.59 0.95 -13.30
N GLY A 149 23.10 0.95 -12.06
CA GLY A 149 23.36 2.02 -11.08
C GLY A 149 22.77 3.37 -11.49
N LEU A 150 21.67 3.36 -12.27
CA LEU A 150 21.01 4.56 -12.79
C LEU A 150 19.82 5.02 -11.94
N ILE A 151 19.42 4.21 -10.96
CA ILE A 151 18.48 4.62 -9.92
C ILE A 151 19.21 4.50 -8.59
N ASP A 152 19.02 5.51 -7.74
CA ASP A 152 19.51 5.46 -6.37
C ASP A 152 18.82 4.33 -5.62
N GLN A 153 19.49 3.79 -4.61
CA GLN A 153 18.79 2.92 -3.66
C GLN A 153 17.65 3.72 -3.06
N VAL A 154 16.48 3.09 -2.97
CA VAL A 154 15.37 3.67 -2.24
C VAL A 154 15.83 3.74 -0.79
N GLN A 155 16.22 4.94 -0.36
CA GLN A 155 16.41 5.21 1.06
C GLN A 155 15.02 5.06 1.68
N THR A 156 14.82 3.99 2.43
CA THR A 156 13.88 4.02 3.55
C THR A 156 14.26 5.27 4.34
N THR A 157 13.32 6.17 4.58
CA THR A 157 13.58 7.52 5.11
C THR A 157 14.31 7.49 6.46
N GLU A 158 15.64 7.39 6.45
CA GLU A 158 16.52 7.75 7.55
C GLU A 158 17.04 9.17 7.32
N THR A 159 16.11 10.12 7.33
CA THR A 159 16.25 11.38 8.08
C THR A 159 14.86 11.94 8.26
N GLU A 160 14.26 11.52 9.38
CA GLU A 160 12.90 11.87 9.77
C GLU A 160 12.70 13.39 9.97
N PRO A 161 11.51 13.94 9.66
CA PRO A 161 10.93 15.00 10.50
C PRO A 161 10.80 14.50 11.94
N THR A 162 11.16 15.31 12.92
CA THR A 162 11.43 14.88 14.30
C THR A 162 10.23 14.31 15.06
N THR A 163 9.01 14.44 14.56
CA THR A 163 7.79 13.74 15.05
C THR A 163 6.76 13.42 13.93
N PRO A 164 5.94 12.36 14.08
CA PRO A 164 4.77 12.07 13.24
C PRO A 164 3.78 13.23 13.06
N THR A 165 3.66 14.11 14.05
CA THR A 165 2.79 15.30 13.98
C THR A 165 3.35 16.37 13.03
N GLU A 166 4.67 16.55 12.97
CA GLU A 166 5.32 17.44 12.00
C GLU A 166 5.18 16.92 10.56
N VAL A 167 5.14 15.60 10.36
CA VAL A 167 4.84 14.98 9.06
C VAL A 167 3.47 15.42 8.57
N ILE A 168 2.44 15.34 9.42
CA ILE A 168 1.08 15.74 9.07
C ILE A 168 1.04 17.22 8.64
N ASP A 169 1.71 18.10 9.36
CA ASP A 169 1.74 19.53 8.99
C ASP A 169 2.41 19.76 7.63
N ASP A 170 3.50 19.05 7.31
CA ASP A 170 4.13 19.15 5.98
C ASP A 170 3.22 18.58 4.87
N ILE A 171 2.50 17.49 5.13
CA ILE A 171 1.50 16.96 4.20
C ILE A 171 0.46 18.02 3.87
N LYS A 172 -0.10 18.68 4.90
CA LYS A 172 -1.13 19.71 4.73
C LYS A 172 -0.64 20.87 3.88
N VAL A 173 0.59 21.36 4.12
CA VAL A 173 1.20 22.43 3.30
C VAL A 173 1.41 21.99 1.85
N ARG A 174 1.80 20.75 1.61
CA ARG A 174 1.99 20.21 0.26
C ARG A 174 0.66 20.05 -0.48
N LEU A 175 -0.41 19.63 0.19
CA LEU A 175 -1.76 19.58 -0.40
C LEU A 175 -2.26 20.97 -0.80
N ASP A 176 -1.99 22.01 0.00
CA ASP A 176 -2.31 23.39 -0.40
C ASP A 176 -1.54 23.82 -1.67
N ARG A 177 -0.28 23.37 -1.79
CA ARG A 177 0.51 23.59 -3.00
C ARG A 177 -0.03 22.82 -4.21
N VAL A 178 -0.63 21.63 -4.04
CA VAL A 178 -1.31 20.91 -5.14
C VAL A 178 -2.42 21.78 -5.72
N VAL A 179 -3.28 22.36 -4.89
CA VAL A 179 -4.34 23.29 -5.34
C VAL A 179 -3.75 24.48 -6.08
N ALA A 180 -2.67 25.07 -5.56
CA ALA A 180 -2.01 26.21 -6.18
C ALA A 180 -1.42 25.85 -7.56
N LYS A 181 -0.72 24.71 -7.69
CA LYS A 181 -0.14 24.26 -8.97
C LYS A 181 -1.19 23.89 -9.99
N TYR A 182 -2.28 23.27 -9.56
CA TYR A 182 -3.41 23.04 -10.45
C TYR A 182 -4.05 24.37 -10.90
N ALA A 183 -4.21 25.36 -10.02
CA ALA A 183 -4.72 26.69 -10.38
C ALA A 183 -3.80 27.47 -11.33
N GLU A 184 -2.49 27.21 -11.30
CA GLU A 184 -1.50 27.71 -12.26
C GLU A 184 -1.55 26.97 -13.63
N GLN A 185 -2.50 26.06 -13.84
CA GLN A 185 -2.61 25.17 -15.01
C GLN A 185 -1.43 24.21 -15.17
N LEU A 186 -0.75 23.88 -14.07
CA LEU A 186 0.36 22.93 -14.04
C LEU A 186 -0.13 21.57 -13.52
N SER A 187 -1.10 20.96 -14.21
CA SER A 187 -1.76 19.72 -13.76
C SER A 187 -0.80 18.55 -13.57
N GLU A 188 0.19 18.39 -14.45
CA GLU A 188 1.22 17.35 -14.31
C GLU A 188 2.05 17.55 -13.04
N VAL A 189 2.46 18.79 -12.75
CA VAL A 189 3.19 19.15 -11.52
C VAL A 189 2.34 18.95 -10.28
N ALA A 190 1.05 19.28 -10.35
CA ALA A 190 0.10 19.06 -9.26
C ALA A 190 -0.04 17.56 -8.96
N THR A 191 -0.22 16.73 -9.99
CA THR A 191 -0.28 15.28 -9.88
C THR A 191 1.00 14.69 -9.29
N THR A 192 2.18 15.08 -9.78
CA THR A 192 3.46 14.66 -9.18
C THR A 192 3.55 15.05 -7.71
N LEU A 193 3.11 16.26 -7.35
CA LEU A 193 3.17 16.72 -5.97
C LEU A 193 2.25 15.92 -5.03
N VAL A 194 1.08 15.48 -5.50
CA VAL A 194 0.21 14.55 -4.73
C VAL A 194 0.97 13.27 -4.42
N PHE A 195 1.54 12.65 -5.45
CA PHE A 195 2.29 11.40 -5.35
C PHE A 195 3.54 11.51 -4.48
N ASP A 196 4.33 12.58 -4.66
CA ASP A 196 5.49 12.86 -3.80
C ASP A 196 5.08 13.06 -2.34
N THR A 197 3.91 13.64 -2.10
CA THR A 197 3.41 13.87 -0.73
C THR A 197 3.00 12.56 -0.08
N TYR A 198 2.35 11.66 -0.81
CA TYR A 198 2.02 10.34 -0.32
C TYR A 198 3.30 9.56 0.05
N LEU A 199 4.20 9.36 -0.93
CA LEU A 199 5.42 8.58 -0.73
C LEU A 199 6.36 9.16 0.33
N GLN A 200 6.67 10.45 0.24
CA GLN A 200 7.74 11.02 1.05
C GLN A 200 7.29 11.35 2.47
N ARG A 201 5.98 11.29 2.76
CA ARG A 201 5.43 11.73 4.05
C ARG A 201 4.38 10.79 4.59
N PHE A 202 3.31 10.52 3.84
CA PHE A 202 2.18 9.77 4.39
C PHE A 202 2.55 8.33 4.74
N GLU A 203 3.30 7.63 3.89
CA GLU A 203 3.84 6.29 4.19
C GLU A 203 4.60 6.26 5.53
N GLY A 204 5.41 7.28 5.79
CA GLY A 204 6.23 7.36 7.00
C GLY A 204 5.46 7.40 8.32
N ILE A 205 4.15 7.67 8.28
CA ILE A 205 3.26 7.67 9.46
C ILE A 205 2.18 6.59 9.40
N GLU A 206 2.06 5.87 8.28
CA GLU A 206 0.97 4.94 8.02
C GLU A 206 0.95 3.80 9.02
N GLY A 207 2.09 3.13 9.24
CA GLY A 207 2.19 2.03 10.20
C GLY A 207 1.82 2.42 11.64
N ALA A 208 2.11 3.66 12.04
CA ALA A 208 1.70 4.15 13.36
C ALA A 208 0.21 4.52 13.40
N LEU A 209 -0.35 4.99 12.28
CA LEU A 209 -1.72 5.45 12.20
C LEU A 209 -2.71 4.29 12.00
N ILE A 210 -2.33 3.24 11.29
CA ILE A 210 -3.19 2.08 11.00
C ILE A 210 -3.51 1.29 12.28
N GLU A 211 -2.58 1.23 13.23
CA GLU A 211 -2.81 0.65 14.57
C GLU A 211 -3.84 1.44 15.38
N LEU A 212 -3.99 2.75 15.10
CA LEU A 212 -4.89 3.65 15.82
C LEU A 212 -6.26 3.74 15.14
N ASP A 213 -6.30 3.78 13.81
CA ASP A 213 -7.50 4.00 13.01
C ASP A 213 -7.29 3.55 11.54
N ALA A 214 -7.34 2.23 11.30
CA ALA A 214 -7.21 1.68 9.94
C ALA A 214 -8.20 2.26 8.91
N PRO A 215 -9.50 2.47 9.23
CA PRO A 215 -10.42 3.11 8.29
C PRO A 215 -10.00 4.53 7.88
N LEU A 216 -9.37 5.29 8.78
CA LEU A 216 -8.86 6.62 8.46
C LEU A 216 -7.66 6.56 7.50
N VAL A 217 -6.80 5.56 7.63
CA VAL A 217 -5.67 5.33 6.72
C VAL A 217 -6.19 5.04 5.32
N GLU A 218 -7.06 4.04 5.16
CA GLU A 218 -7.67 3.69 3.87
C GLU A 218 -8.34 4.91 3.22
N ASP A 219 -9.10 5.68 4.00
CA ASP A 219 -9.78 6.89 3.53
C ASP A 219 -8.80 7.98 3.03
N LEU A 220 -7.60 8.06 3.60
CA LEU A 220 -6.54 8.99 3.18
C LEU A 220 -5.79 8.47 1.97
N GLU A 221 -5.48 7.18 1.92
CA GLU A 221 -4.85 6.53 0.77
C GLU A 221 -5.71 6.64 -0.49
N LYS A 222 -7.02 6.37 -0.35
CA LYS A 222 -7.98 6.61 -1.43
C LYS A 222 -7.97 8.06 -1.90
N ASP A 223 -7.86 9.01 -0.99
CA ASP A 223 -7.83 10.41 -1.39
C ASP A 223 -6.54 10.78 -2.14
N PHE A 224 -5.39 10.29 -1.67
CA PHE A 224 -4.10 10.49 -2.33
C PHE A 224 -4.01 9.80 -3.70
N ASN A 225 -4.49 8.57 -3.80
CA ASN A 225 -4.28 7.73 -4.98
C ASN A 225 -5.43 7.75 -5.98
N VAL A 226 -6.63 8.19 -5.55
CA VAL A 226 -7.83 8.20 -6.39
C VAL A 226 -8.53 9.55 -6.42
N SER A 227 -9.09 10.01 -5.29
CA SER A 227 -9.99 11.18 -5.27
C SER A 227 -9.31 12.43 -5.82
N LEU A 228 -8.11 12.74 -5.33
CA LEU A 228 -7.40 13.97 -5.68
C LEU A 228 -6.79 13.88 -7.09
N PRO A 229 -6.09 12.80 -7.49
CA PRO A 229 -5.65 12.63 -8.88
C PRO A 229 -6.79 12.72 -9.89
N GLN A 230 -7.94 12.08 -9.62
CA GLN A 230 -9.10 12.16 -10.52
C GLN A 230 -9.68 13.57 -10.60
N ALA A 231 -9.71 14.32 -9.49
CA ALA A 231 -10.18 15.71 -9.51
C ALA A 231 -9.30 16.59 -10.40
N ILE A 232 -7.98 16.36 -10.39
CA ILE A 232 -7.00 17.05 -11.24
C ILE A 232 -7.16 16.61 -12.70
N GLU A 233 -7.23 15.30 -12.97
CA GLU A 233 -7.27 14.73 -14.32
C GLU A 233 -8.56 15.08 -15.07
N GLN A 234 -9.70 15.06 -14.39
CA GLN A 234 -11.00 15.35 -14.99
C GLN A 234 -11.23 16.85 -15.28
N ASP A 235 -10.26 17.70 -14.93
CA ASP A 235 -10.25 19.14 -15.12
C ASP A 235 -11.57 19.83 -14.69
N LYS A 236 -12.13 19.40 -13.56
CA LYS A 236 -13.42 19.88 -13.04
C LYS A 236 -13.37 21.31 -12.49
N GLY A 237 -12.22 21.97 -12.57
CA GLY A 237 -11.97 23.31 -12.06
C GLY A 237 -11.37 23.30 -10.65
N VAL A 238 -10.73 24.42 -10.31
CA VAL A 238 -9.92 24.58 -9.08
C VAL A 238 -10.72 24.30 -7.81
N ASP A 239 -12.01 24.64 -7.80
CA ASP A 239 -12.85 24.42 -6.63
C ASP A 239 -13.08 22.93 -6.34
N ALA A 240 -13.20 22.07 -7.37
CA ALA A 240 -13.35 20.64 -7.19
C ALA A 240 -12.07 20.01 -6.58
N VAL A 241 -10.90 20.43 -7.03
CA VAL A 241 -9.61 19.99 -6.46
C VAL A 241 -9.46 20.49 -5.02
N ARG A 242 -9.85 21.75 -4.76
CA ARG A 242 -9.81 22.34 -3.41
C ARG A 242 -10.76 21.62 -2.45
N ASP A 243 -11.93 21.21 -2.90
CA ASP A 243 -12.90 20.50 -2.06
C ASP A 243 -12.37 19.14 -1.61
N VAL A 244 -11.69 18.40 -2.50
CA VAL A 244 -11.03 17.14 -2.12
C VAL A 244 -9.91 17.41 -1.13
N VAL A 245 -9.04 18.40 -1.38
CA VAL A 245 -7.97 18.77 -0.44
C VAL A 245 -8.52 19.18 0.92
N ASN A 246 -9.60 19.95 0.98
CA ASN A 246 -10.23 20.34 2.24
C ASN A 246 -10.77 19.11 3.01
N ALA A 247 -11.33 18.11 2.33
CA ALA A 247 -11.76 16.87 2.96
C ALA A 247 -10.55 16.09 3.53
N MET A 248 -9.45 16.03 2.79
CA MET A 248 -8.20 15.43 3.27
C MET A 248 -7.64 16.16 4.48
N GLN A 249 -7.66 17.50 4.49
CA GLN A 249 -7.20 18.32 5.62
C GLN A 249 -7.93 17.98 6.92
N VAL A 250 -9.24 17.73 6.86
CA VAL A 250 -10.05 17.31 8.03
C VAL A 250 -9.63 15.93 8.53
N LYS A 251 -9.37 14.98 7.62
CA LYS A 251 -8.88 13.64 7.98
C LYS A 251 -7.47 13.72 8.59
N LEU A 252 -6.61 14.57 8.04
CA LEU A 252 -5.26 14.82 8.57
C LEU A 252 -5.29 15.49 9.95
N ASP A 253 -6.26 16.36 10.23
CA ASP A 253 -6.47 16.91 11.58
C ASP A 253 -6.82 15.81 12.60
N LYS A 254 -7.62 14.82 12.19
CA LYS A 254 -7.92 13.64 13.01
C LYS A 254 -6.66 12.80 13.24
N ALA A 255 -5.90 12.53 12.18
CA ALA A 255 -4.64 11.78 12.26
C ALA A 255 -3.63 12.46 13.20
N TYR A 256 -3.50 13.78 13.08
CA TYR A 256 -2.67 14.59 13.98
C TYR A 256 -3.06 14.37 15.44
N ALA A 257 -4.36 14.46 15.76
CA ALA A 257 -4.84 14.30 17.14
C ALA A 257 -4.55 12.90 17.70
N LEU A 258 -4.73 11.86 16.90
CA LEU A 258 -4.44 10.47 17.27
C LEU A 258 -2.94 10.26 17.57
N LEU A 259 -2.08 10.70 16.66
CA LEU A 259 -0.63 10.56 16.79
C LEU A 259 -0.08 11.39 17.96
N ALA A 260 -0.58 12.61 18.16
CA ALA A 260 -0.21 13.45 19.29
C ALA A 260 -0.59 12.82 20.64
N GLU A 261 -1.74 12.16 20.72
CA GLU A 261 -2.18 11.46 21.92
C GLU A 261 -1.34 10.20 22.18
N ALA A 262 -1.06 9.42 21.13
CA ALA A 262 -0.18 8.26 21.21
C ALA A 262 1.24 8.62 21.70
N GLU A 263 1.80 9.74 21.23
CA GLU A 263 3.11 10.25 21.69
C GLU A 263 3.11 10.64 23.18
N LYS A 264 2.04 11.29 23.67
CA LYS A 264 1.92 11.63 25.10
C LYS A 264 1.87 10.39 25.97
N ASN A 265 1.14 9.38 25.54
CA ASN A 265 1.01 8.11 26.26
C ASN A 265 2.31 7.31 26.24
N ARG A 266 3.12 7.40 25.16
CA ARG A 266 4.47 6.82 25.14
C ARG A 266 5.40 7.50 26.16
N LYS A 267 5.34 8.83 26.29
CA LYS A 267 6.18 9.61 27.24
C LYS A 267 5.78 9.46 28.72
N SER A 268 4.59 8.96 29.03
CA SER A 268 4.11 8.78 30.42
C SER A 268 4.40 7.41 31.02
N VAL A 269 4.77 6.43 30.18
CA VAL A 269 5.07 5.04 30.58
C VAL A 269 6.57 4.82 30.86
N PHE A 270 7.43 5.73 30.41
CA PHE A 270 8.87 5.77 30.71
C PHE A 270 9.19 6.83 31.77
#